data_AF-A0A7C2TH29-F1
#
_entry.id   AF-A0A7C2TH29-F1
#
_cell.length_a   1.000
_cell.length_b   1.000
_cell.length_c   1.000
_cell.angle_alpha   90.00
_cell.angle_beta   90.00
_cell.angle_gamma   90.00
#
_symmetry.space_group_name_H-M   'P 1'
#
loop_
_entity.id
_entity.type
_entity.pdbx_description
1 polymer ?
#
loop_
_entity_poly.entity_id
_entity_poly.type
_entity_poly.pdbx_seq_one_letter_code
_entity_poly.pdbx_strand_id
1 'polypeptide(L)'
;MRELYSTQLAITVGILILLVSVVFALRQAPELLRRQEASVVGAAMPVPHPVGGMEACRYCHGLEGAVPYPAKHTGWSDESCLKCHSGS
;
A
#
# COMPACT_ATOMS: atom_id res chain seq x y z
N MET A 1 28.10 11.16 -30.55
CA MET A 1 27.27 12.11 -29.78
C MET A 1 25.93 11.51 -29.37
N ARG A 2 25.07 11.03 -30.28
CA ARG A 2 23.75 10.44 -29.93
C ARG A 2 23.82 9.25 -28.95
N GLU A 3 24.78 8.35 -29.12
CA GLU A 3 24.98 7.19 -28.22
C GLU A 3 25.35 7.58 -26.78
N LEU A 4 26.17 8.62 -26.60
CA LEU A 4 26.55 9.13 -25.28
C LEU A 4 25.38 9.80 -24.56
N TYR A 5 24.54 10.54 -25.29
CA TYR A 5 23.33 11.13 -24.74
C TYR A 5 22.27 10.08 -24.39
N SER A 6 22.12 9.05 -25.24
CA SER A 6 21.19 7.94 -25.01
C SER A 6 21.58 7.14 -23.74
N THR A 7 22.87 6.81 -23.61
CA THR A 7 23.38 6.10 -22.43
C THR A 7 23.27 6.95 -21.15
N GLN A 8 23.58 8.24 -21.19
CA GLN A 8 23.38 9.14 -20.05
C GLN A 8 21.90 9.28 -19.66
N LEU A 9 20.99 9.38 -20.64
CA LEU A 9 19.55 9.42 -20.37
C LEU A 9 19.06 8.13 -19.72
N ALA A 10 19.49 6.98 -20.23
CA ALA A 10 19.11 5.68 -19.68
C ALA A 10 19.59 5.51 -18.22
N ILE A 11 20.83 5.90 -17.91
CA ILE A 11 21.39 5.84 -16.56
C ILE A 11 20.63 6.78 -15.62
N THR A 12 20.42 8.03 -16.03
CA THR A 12 19.72 9.03 -15.20
C THR A 12 18.28 8.63 -14.90
N VAL A 13 17.53 8.17 -15.91
CA VAL A 13 16.17 7.68 -15.73
C VAL A 13 16.14 6.42 -14.84
N GLY A 14 17.06 5.48 -15.06
CA GLY A 14 17.16 4.28 -14.23
C GLY A 14 17.43 4.61 -12.75
N ILE A 15 18.35 5.54 -12.48
CA ILE A 15 18.64 6.01 -11.11
C ILE A 15 17.41 6.68 -10.50
N LEU A 16 16.71 7.55 -11.24
CA LEU A 16 15.51 8.21 -10.73
C LEU A 16 14.40 7.22 -10.40
N ILE A 17 14.16 6.21 -11.25
CA ILE A 17 13.17 5.16 -11.00
C ILE A 17 13.54 4.36 -9.74
N LEU A 18 14.81 3.98 -9.59
CA LEU A 18 15.28 3.27 -8.40
C LEU A 18 15.08 4.11 -7.13
N LEU A 19 15.44 5.40 -7.15
CA LEU A 19 15.28 6.29 -6.00
C LEU A 19 13.80 6.44 -5.60
N VAL A 20 12.91 6.68 -6.57
CA VAL A 20 11.47 6.78 -6.31
C VAL A 20 10.91 5.46 -5.74
N SER A 21 11.33 4.33 -6.29
CA SER A 21 10.90 3.00 -5.83
C SER A 21 11.35 2.72 -4.40
N VAL A 22 12.60 3.06 -4.06
CA VAL A 22 13.13 2.90 -2.69
C VAL A 22 12.40 3.80 -1.70
N VAL A 23 12.15 5.07 -2.05
CA VAL A 23 11.38 5.99 -1.19
C VAL A 23 9.97 5.46 -0.93
N PHE A 24 9.30 4.97 -1.97
CA PHE A 24 7.97 4.38 -1.83
C PHE A 24 8.01 3.11 -0.97
N ALA A 25 8.99 2.22 -1.16
CA ALA A 25 9.14 1.01 -0.37
C ALA A 25 9.37 1.30 1.12
N LEU A 26 10.23 2.29 1.45
CA LEU A 26 10.49 2.70 2.83
C LEU A 26 9.26 3.33 3.51
N ARG A 27 8.41 4.04 2.76
CA ARG A 27 7.15 4.60 3.27
C ARG A 27 6.09 3.53 3.54
N GLN A 28 5.97 2.54 2.65
CA GLN A 28 4.95 1.49 2.75
C GLN A 28 5.30 0.42 3.77
N ALA A 29 6.59 0.10 3.89
CA ALA A 29 7.07 -1.04 4.66
C ALA A 29 8.26 -0.65 5.54
N PRO A 30 8.08 0.25 6.52
CA PRO A 30 9.12 0.55 7.52
C PRO A 30 9.53 -0.72 8.29
N GLU A 31 8.65 -1.72 8.35
CA GLU A 31 8.88 -3.03 8.95
C GLU A 31 9.96 -3.87 8.24
N LEU A 32 10.34 -3.55 6.99
CA LEU A 32 11.48 -4.23 6.33
C LEU A 32 12.82 -3.96 7.04
N LEU A 33 12.90 -2.85 7.78
CA LEU A 33 14.04 -2.51 8.62
C LEU A 33 13.98 -3.22 9.99
N ARG A 34 12.81 -3.77 10.35
CA ARG A 34 12.58 -4.47 11.61
C ARG A 34 12.70 -5.97 11.36
N ARG A 35 13.86 -6.53 11.71
CA ARG A 35 14.20 -7.95 11.54
C ARG A 35 13.12 -8.83 12.21
N GLN A 36 12.19 -9.35 11.40
CA GLN A 36 11.33 -10.50 11.66
C GLN A 36 10.32 -10.36 12.81
N GLU A 37 9.07 -10.08 12.47
CA GLU A 37 7.94 -10.81 13.06
C GLU A 37 7.14 -11.40 11.90
N ALA A 38 7.04 -12.73 11.89
CA ALA A 38 6.20 -13.44 10.95
C ALA A 38 4.80 -12.81 11.01
N SER A 39 4.39 -12.16 9.92
CA SER A 39 3.01 -11.78 9.72
C SER A 39 2.21 -13.07 9.77
N VAL A 40 1.65 -13.37 10.94
CA VAL A 40 0.46 -14.20 11.02
C VAL A 40 -0.48 -13.54 10.04
N VAL A 41 -0.68 -14.18 8.90
CA VAL A 41 -1.69 -13.75 7.92
C VAL A 41 -3.00 -14.01 8.63
N GLY A 42 -3.40 -13.08 9.49
CA GLY A 42 -4.72 -13.04 10.07
C GLY A 42 -5.67 -13.00 8.89
N ALA A 43 -6.43 -14.08 8.72
CA ALA A 43 -7.46 -14.13 7.71
C ALA A 43 -8.28 -12.84 7.80
N ALA A 44 -8.54 -12.22 6.65
CA ALA A 44 -9.33 -11.00 6.62
C ALA A 44 -10.68 -11.28 7.30
N MET A 45 -10.97 -10.51 8.34
CA MET A 45 -12.20 -10.72 9.10
C MET A 45 -13.42 -10.34 8.25
N PRO A 46 -14.53 -11.09 8.34
CA PRO A 46 -15.78 -10.68 7.74
C PRO A 46 -16.23 -9.31 8.25
N VAL A 47 -16.87 -8.51 7.39
CA VAL A 47 -17.41 -7.21 7.76
C VAL A 47 -18.69 -7.44 8.59
N PRO A 48 -18.75 -7.00 9.86
CA PRO A 48 -19.87 -7.28 10.76
C PRO A 48 -21.06 -6.30 10.60
N HIS A 49 -21.02 -5.45 9.59
CA HIS A 49 -22.01 -4.41 9.32
C HIS A 49 -22.32 -4.34 7.82
N PRO A 50 -23.50 -3.83 7.41
CA PRO A 50 -23.81 -3.65 6.01
C PRO A 50 -22.82 -2.69 5.34
N VAL A 51 -22.57 -2.91 4.04
CA VAL A 51 -21.67 -2.08 3.24
C VAL A 51 -22.42 -1.22 2.21
N GLY A 52 -23.64 -1.61 1.82
CA GLY A 52 -24.43 -0.86 0.84
C GLY A 52 -24.70 0.58 1.31
N GLY A 53 -24.29 1.56 0.50
CA GLY A 53 -24.34 3.00 0.84
C GLY A 53 -23.20 3.47 1.74
N MET A 54 -22.23 2.62 2.05
CA MET A 54 -21.04 2.87 2.89
C MET A 54 -19.75 2.37 2.23
N GLU A 55 -19.66 2.52 0.91
CA GLU A 55 -18.54 2.05 0.09
C GLU A 55 -17.24 2.83 0.37
N ALA A 56 -17.34 4.01 0.99
CA ALA A 56 -16.20 4.80 1.44
C ALA A 56 -15.60 4.23 2.75
N CYS A 57 -15.05 3.01 2.69
CA CYS A 57 -14.56 2.26 3.86
C CYS A 57 -13.62 3.10 4.75
N ARG A 58 -12.74 3.89 4.13
CA ARG A 58 -11.78 4.75 4.83
C ARG A 58 -12.39 5.86 5.68
N TYR A 59 -13.68 6.19 5.52
CA TYR A 59 -14.34 7.20 6.35
C TYR A 59 -14.29 6.81 7.83
N CYS A 60 -14.56 5.52 8.12
CA CYS A 60 -14.45 4.97 9.48
C CYS A 60 -13.15 4.20 9.71
N HIS A 61 -12.57 3.60 8.65
CA HIS A 61 -11.39 2.73 8.76
C HIS A 61 -10.08 3.38 8.30
N GLY A 62 -10.06 4.67 7.96
CA GLY A 62 -8.84 5.40 7.60
C GLY A 62 -7.86 5.52 8.78
N LEU A 63 -6.66 6.04 8.53
CA LEU A 63 -5.62 6.17 9.57
C LEU A 63 -6.08 6.95 10.82
N GLU A 64 -7.00 7.90 10.64
CA GLU A 64 -7.60 8.71 11.72
C GLU A 64 -9.06 8.32 12.01
N GLY A 65 -9.52 7.22 11.42
CA GLY A 65 -10.89 6.73 11.58
C GLY A 65 -11.12 6.08 12.95
N ALA A 66 -12.39 5.77 13.23
CA ALA A 66 -12.79 5.12 14.47
C ALA A 66 -12.15 3.72 14.65
N VAL A 67 -11.95 2.98 13.55
CA VAL A 67 -11.34 1.64 13.57
C VAL A 67 -10.27 1.57 12.47
N PRO A 68 -9.09 2.16 12.68
CA PRO A 68 -8.11 2.33 11.61
C PRO A 68 -7.61 1.00 11.06
N TYR A 69 -7.42 0.93 9.74
CA TYR A 69 -6.79 -0.22 9.09
C TYR A 69 -5.30 -0.33 9.49
N PRO A 70 -4.71 -1.53 9.41
CA PRO A 70 -3.27 -1.70 9.63
C PRO A 70 -2.45 -0.90 8.63
N ALA A 71 -1.32 -0.30 9.04
CA ALA A 71 -0.47 0.56 8.19
C ALA A 71 -0.10 -0.05 6.82
N LYS A 72 0.02 -1.37 6.72
CA LYS A 72 0.25 -2.10 5.46
C LYS A 72 -0.87 -1.97 4.40
N HIS A 73 -2.04 -1.43 4.75
CA HIS A 73 -3.14 -1.13 3.84
C HIS A 73 -3.11 0.33 3.35
N THR A 74 -2.11 1.12 3.76
CA THR A 74 -1.95 2.50 3.31
C THR A 74 -1.84 2.56 1.79
N GLY A 75 -2.66 3.40 1.17
CA GLY A 75 -2.69 3.59 -0.29
C GLY A 75 -3.56 2.60 -1.06
N TRP A 76 -4.21 1.64 -0.39
CA TRP A 76 -5.21 0.80 -1.04
C TRP A 76 -6.48 1.60 -1.34
N SER A 77 -7.15 1.28 -2.45
CA SER A 77 -8.46 1.82 -2.78
C SER A 77 -9.55 1.17 -1.92
N ASP A 78 -10.65 1.89 -1.65
CA ASP A 78 -11.80 1.32 -0.91
C ASP A 78 -12.38 0.08 -1.63
N GLU A 79 -12.36 0.07 -2.97
CA GLU A 79 -12.78 -1.06 -3.80
C GLU A 79 -11.98 -2.35 -3.55
N SER A 80 -10.77 -2.23 -2.97
CA SER A 80 -9.92 -3.37 -2.68
C SER A 80 -10.25 -4.04 -1.34
N CYS A 81 -11.00 -3.39 -0.47
CA CYS A 81 -11.34 -3.90 0.87
C CYS A 81 -12.14 -5.21 0.80
N LEU A 82 -13.16 -5.25 -0.07
CA LEU A 82 -14.07 -6.39 -0.21
C LEU A 82 -13.47 -7.59 -0.95
N LYS A 83 -12.25 -7.47 -1.49
CA LYS A 83 -11.53 -8.60 -2.11
C LYS A 83 -11.13 -9.67 -1.09
N CYS A 84 -10.93 -9.26 0.16
CA CYS A 84 -10.55 -10.14 1.26
C CYS A 84 -11.57 -10.09 2.41
N HIS A 85 -12.09 -8.90 2.74
CA HIS A 85 -13.12 -8.75 3.76
C HIS A 85 -14.51 -8.98 3.15
N SER A 86 -15.02 -10.21 3.23
CA SER A 86 -16.39 -10.49 2.81
C SER A 86 -17.38 -9.77 3.73
N GLY A 87 -18.18 -8.86 3.16
CA GLY A 87 -19.37 -8.33 3.82
C GLY A 87 -20.59 -9.15 3.44
N SER A 88 -21.46 -9.39 4.41
CA SER A 88 -22.85 -9.84 4.18
C SER A 88 -23.78 -8.64 4.07
#